data_AF-A0A925FXC4-F1
#
_entry.id   AF-A0A925FXC4-F1
#
_cell.length_a   1.000
_cell.length_b   1.000
_cell.length_c   1.000
_cell.angle_alpha   90.00
_cell.angle_beta   90.00
_cell.angle_gamma   90.00
#
_symmetry.space_group_name_H-M   'P 1'
#
loop_
_entity.id
_entity.type
_entity.pdbx_description
1 polymer ?
#
loop_
_entity_poly.entity_id
_entity_poly.type
_entity_poly.pdbx_seq_one_letter_code
_entity_poly.pdbx_strand_id
1 'polypeptide(L)'
;STIVPLFLTWAIMGLWHGANWTFVFWGIYHASLVLIHRLITPFTSKLPHAVSSLGGWAITLPFIMLSWIPFRADDMHMVGGMFQKLVQPAQYAFLGMRENIYIVAALLMALVLIAYLFETYIWKYVSRNIYTRFVFETVGYTFAFLIVIIFLRPVSQFIYFQF
;
A
#
# COMPACT_ATOMS: atom_id res chain seq x y z
N SER A 1 29.86 -16.46 4.88
CA SER A 1 29.94 -16.16 6.33
C SER A 1 29.07 -14.99 6.81
N THR A 2 28.23 -14.35 5.98
CA THR A 2 27.44 -13.16 6.38
C THR A 2 25.95 -13.43 6.66
N ILE A 3 25.51 -14.68 6.62
CA ILE A 3 24.08 -15.05 6.79
C ILE A 3 23.65 -14.90 8.26
N VAL A 4 24.42 -15.46 9.20
CA VAL A 4 24.08 -15.40 10.63
C VAL A 4 23.99 -13.96 11.15
N PRO A 5 24.97 -13.06 10.88
CA PRO A 5 24.85 -11.66 11.26
C PRO A 5 23.65 -10.96 10.60
N LEU A 6 23.33 -11.27 9.33
CA LEU A 6 22.17 -10.69 8.65
C LEU A 6 20.88 -11.00 9.39
N PHE A 7 20.61 -12.27 9.71
CA PHE A 7 19.39 -12.66 10.41
C PHE A 7 19.34 -12.10 11.83
N LEU A 8 20.47 -12.08 12.54
CA LEU A 8 20.53 -11.51 13.89
C LEU A 8 20.26 -10.01 13.88
N THR A 9 20.89 -9.25 12.99
CA THR A 9 20.67 -7.80 12.87
C THR A 9 19.21 -7.47 12.56
N TRP A 10 18.59 -8.20 11.63
CA TRP A 10 17.19 -7.97 11.29
C TRP A 10 16.22 -8.41 12.40
N ALA A 11 16.50 -9.50 13.11
CA ALA A 11 15.70 -9.91 14.27
C ALA A 11 15.78 -8.87 15.40
N ILE A 12 16.98 -8.34 15.68
CA ILE A 12 17.17 -7.25 16.65
C ILE A 12 16.43 -5.99 16.20
N MET A 13 16.49 -5.64 14.91
CA MET A 13 15.73 -4.52 14.36
C MET A 13 14.23 -4.69 14.54
N GLY A 14 13.70 -5.91 14.35
CA GLY A 14 12.31 -6.23 14.65
C GLY A 14 11.98 -5.97 16.12
N LEU A 15 12.78 -6.53 17.03
CA LEU A 15 12.58 -6.37 18.48
C LEU A 15 12.67 -4.91 18.95
N TRP A 16 13.39 -4.03 18.24
CA TRP A 16 13.40 -2.59 18.51
C TRP A 16 12.01 -1.95 18.36
N HIS A 17 11.16 -2.48 17.49
CA HIS A 17 9.79 -1.99 17.29
C HIS A 17 8.79 -2.53 18.32
N GLY A 18 9.08 -3.66 18.98
CA GLY A 18 8.24 -4.21 20.05
C GLY A 18 8.64 -5.63 20.47
N ALA A 19 8.21 -6.03 21.68
CA ALA A 19 8.58 -7.31 22.30
C ALA A 19 7.73 -8.52 21.85
N ASN A 20 6.90 -8.37 20.83
CA ASN A 20 6.04 -9.44 20.32
C ASN A 20 6.78 -10.32 19.28
N TRP A 21 6.43 -11.60 19.22
CA TRP A 21 6.95 -12.55 18.23
C TRP A 21 6.65 -12.16 16.79
N THR A 22 5.60 -11.37 16.55
CA THR A 22 5.27 -10.80 15.23
C THR A 22 6.42 -9.95 14.68
N PHE A 23 7.13 -9.21 15.54
CA PHE A 23 8.26 -8.38 15.14
C PHE A 23 9.54 -9.20 14.89
N VAL A 24 9.74 -10.30 15.62
CA VAL A 24 10.84 -11.24 15.33
C VAL A 24 10.62 -11.87 13.95
N PHE A 25 9.39 -12.31 13.67
CA PHE A 25 9.01 -12.83 12.36
C PHE A 25 9.23 -11.79 11.26
N TRP A 26 8.85 -10.53 11.51
CA TRP A 26 9.09 -9.43 10.59
C TRP A 26 10.58 -9.28 10.21
N GLY A 27 11.47 -9.38 11.21
CA GLY A 27 12.92 -9.34 10.99
C GLY A 27 13.41 -10.54 10.17
N ILE A 28 12.98 -11.76 10.52
CA ILE A 28 13.32 -12.98 9.78
C ILE A 28 12.82 -12.91 8.34
N TYR A 29 11.62 -12.39 8.12
CA TYR A 29 11.03 -12.19 6.80
C TYR A 29 11.91 -11.27 5.94
N HIS A 30 12.33 -10.13 6.48
CA HIS A 30 13.23 -9.21 5.76
C HIS A 30 14.62 -9.79 5.49
N ALA A 31 15.22 -10.46 6.49
CA ALA A 31 16.49 -11.15 6.29
C ALA A 31 16.40 -12.19 5.17
N SER A 32 15.28 -12.92 5.11
CA SER A 32 15.00 -13.91 4.06
C SER A 32 14.87 -13.24 2.69
N LEU A 33 14.15 -12.12 2.57
CA LEU A 33 14.05 -11.37 1.31
C LEU A 33 15.43 -10.88 0.83
N VAL A 34 16.25 -10.34 1.73
CA VAL A 34 17.61 -9.89 1.40
C VAL A 34 18.49 -11.07 0.98
N LEU A 35 18.38 -12.21 1.66
CA LEU A 35 19.10 -13.42 1.28
C LEU A 35 18.69 -13.91 -0.11
N ILE A 36 17.38 -14.01 -0.37
CA ILE A 36 16.84 -14.40 -1.68
C ILE A 36 17.34 -13.43 -2.75
N HIS A 37 17.27 -12.12 -2.49
CA HIS A 37 17.79 -11.11 -3.40
C HIS A 37 19.27 -11.34 -3.74
N ARG A 38 20.12 -11.60 -2.73
CA ARG A 38 21.55 -11.93 -2.95
C ARG A 38 21.75 -13.19 -3.79
N LEU A 39 20.90 -14.20 -3.64
CA LEU A 39 20.97 -15.46 -4.40
C LEU A 39 20.51 -15.29 -5.85
N ILE A 40 19.50 -14.45 -6.12
CA ILE A 40 18.99 -14.22 -7.48
C ILE A 40 19.80 -13.18 -8.26
N THR A 41 20.49 -12.26 -7.57
CA THR A 41 21.27 -11.17 -8.19
C THR A 41 22.25 -11.65 -9.27
N PRO A 42 23.01 -12.76 -9.12
CA PRO A 42 23.91 -13.25 -10.17
C PRO A 42 23.20 -13.69 -11.47
N PHE A 43 21.91 -14.03 -11.38
CA PHE A 43 21.09 -14.44 -12.52
C PHE A 43 20.37 -13.24 -13.14
N THR A 44 19.86 -12.32 -12.32
CA THR A 44 19.13 -11.13 -12.79
C THR A 44 20.06 -10.04 -13.33
N SER A 45 21.32 -9.98 -12.89
CA SER A 45 22.32 -9.02 -13.39
C SER A 45 22.67 -9.20 -14.87
N LYS A 46 22.31 -10.34 -15.45
CA LYS A 46 22.49 -10.65 -16.88
C LYS A 46 21.30 -10.20 -17.75
N LEU A 47 20.19 -9.75 -17.14
CA LEU A 47 19.00 -9.30 -17.86
C LEU A 47 19.14 -7.86 -18.37
N PRO A 48 18.43 -7.48 -19.44
CA PRO A 48 18.35 -6.08 -19.87
C PRO A 48 17.81 -5.18 -18.76
N HIS A 49 18.37 -3.97 -18.64
CA HIS A 49 18.06 -3.06 -17.53
C HIS A 49 16.57 -2.74 -17.38
N ALA A 50 15.85 -2.54 -18.49
CA ALA A 50 14.41 -2.28 -18.47
C ALA A 50 13.60 -3.44 -17.85
N VAL A 51 13.98 -4.69 -18.17
CA VAL A 51 13.31 -5.91 -17.66
C VAL A 51 13.66 -6.11 -16.20
N SER A 52 14.94 -5.96 -15.84
CA SER A 52 15.39 -6.10 -14.44
C SER A 52 14.79 -5.02 -13.54
N SER A 53 14.62 -3.79 -14.04
CA SER A 53 14.04 -2.70 -13.27
C SER A 53 12.55 -2.93 -13.06
N LEU A 54 11.75 -3.05 -14.12
CA LEU A 54 10.31 -3.21 -13.99
C LEU A 54 9.93 -4.51 -13.25
N GLY A 55 10.60 -5.62 -13.58
CA GLY A 55 10.39 -6.90 -12.88
C GLY A 55 10.82 -6.83 -11.41
N GLY A 56 11.91 -6.10 -11.12
CA GLY A 56 12.35 -5.83 -9.75
C GLY A 56 11.28 -5.12 -8.94
N TRP A 57 10.71 -4.02 -9.46
CA TRP A 57 9.63 -3.27 -8.82
C TRP A 57 8.37 -4.11 -8.63
N ALA A 58 7.97 -4.86 -9.66
CA ALA A 58 6.78 -5.72 -9.62
C ALA A 58 6.87 -6.82 -8.55
N ILE A 59 8.09 -7.27 -8.22
CA ILE A 59 8.33 -8.27 -7.18
C ILE A 59 8.54 -7.58 -5.82
N THR A 60 9.44 -6.61 -5.70
CA THR A 60 9.80 -6.05 -4.40
C THR A 60 8.63 -5.33 -3.73
N LEU A 61 7.82 -4.59 -4.49
CA LEU A 61 6.71 -3.81 -3.93
C LEU A 61 5.70 -4.69 -3.18
N PRO A 62 5.09 -5.74 -3.79
CA PRO A 62 4.19 -6.62 -3.06
C PRO A 62 4.83 -7.23 -1.81
N PHE A 63 6.05 -7.76 -1.91
CA PHE A 63 6.70 -8.43 -0.77
C PHE A 63 6.99 -7.47 0.39
N ILE A 64 7.39 -6.22 0.11
CA ILE A 64 7.56 -5.20 1.14
C ILE A 64 6.20 -4.75 1.69
N MET A 65 5.15 -4.67 0.87
CA MET A 65 3.80 -4.35 1.35
C MET A 65 3.27 -5.44 2.29
N LEU A 66 3.49 -6.72 1.99
CA LEU A 66 3.12 -7.82 2.87
C LEU A 66 3.88 -7.82 4.19
N SER A 67 5.07 -7.24 4.21
CA SER A 67 5.87 -7.10 5.41
C SER A 67 5.23 -6.20 6.48
N TRP A 68 4.19 -5.43 6.16
CA TRP A 68 3.47 -4.62 7.15
C TRP A 68 2.43 -5.42 7.95
N ILE A 69 2.10 -6.64 7.53
CA ILE A 69 1.13 -7.49 8.23
C ILE A 69 1.51 -7.73 9.70
N PRO A 70 2.76 -8.11 10.05
CA PRO A 70 3.15 -8.36 11.43
C PRO A 70 3.12 -7.12 12.34
N PHE A 71 3.23 -5.90 11.77
CA PHE A 71 3.08 -4.66 12.52
C PHE A 71 1.63 -4.39 12.95
N ARG A 72 0.67 -4.93 12.20
CA ARG A 72 -0.76 -4.74 12.45
C ARG A 72 -1.37 -5.87 13.29
N ALA A 73 -0.77 -7.04 13.27
CA ALA A 73 -1.31 -8.22 13.94
C ALA A 73 -0.95 -8.23 15.42
N ASP A 74 -1.92 -8.54 16.27
CA ASP A 74 -1.73 -8.64 17.72
C ASP A 74 -1.01 -9.92 18.13
N ASP A 75 -1.10 -10.98 17.32
CA ASP A 75 -0.44 -12.26 17.55
C ASP A 75 -0.05 -12.99 16.26
N MET A 76 0.73 -14.07 16.40
CA MET A 76 1.23 -14.86 15.27
C MET A 76 0.15 -15.66 14.54
N HIS A 77 -0.95 -16.01 15.21
CA HIS A 77 -2.08 -16.68 14.56
C HIS A 77 -2.80 -15.72 13.61
N MET A 78 -2.99 -14.46 14.03
CA MET A 78 -3.55 -13.39 13.21
C MET A 78 -2.66 -13.07 12.00
N VAL A 79 -1.33 -13.05 12.15
CA VAL A 79 -0.39 -12.93 11.02
C VAL A 79 -0.67 -14.01 9.97
N GLY A 80 -0.70 -15.29 10.40
CA GLY A 80 -0.98 -16.42 9.52
C GLY A 80 -2.34 -16.30 8.81
N GLY A 81 -3.39 -15.94 9.56
CA GLY A 81 -4.72 -15.73 9.00
C GLY A 81 -4.77 -14.59 7.96
N MET A 82 -4.04 -13.49 8.17
CA MET A 82 -3.94 -12.41 7.19
C MET A 82 -3.21 -12.85 5.91
N PHE A 83 -2.12 -13.61 6.03
CA PHE A 83 -1.43 -14.17 4.86
C PHE A 83 -2.30 -15.18 4.11
N GLN A 84 -3.08 -16.01 4.81
CA GLN A 84 -3.99 -16.97 4.19
C GLN A 84 -5.09 -16.29 3.35
N LYS A 85 -5.56 -15.11 3.76
CA LYS A 85 -6.54 -14.35 2.97
C LYS A 85 -5.99 -13.92 1.61
N LEU A 86 -4.67 -13.73 1.48
CA LEU A 86 -4.03 -13.34 0.21
C LEU A 86 -4.16 -14.41 -0.89
N VAL A 87 -4.26 -15.67 -0.50
CA VAL A 87 -4.33 -16.82 -1.41
C VAL A 87 -5.76 -17.32 -1.61
N GLN A 88 -6.76 -16.59 -1.11
CA GLN A 88 -8.17 -16.94 -1.23
C GLN A 88 -8.96 -15.86 -1.99
N PRO A 89 -8.80 -15.75 -3.33
CA PRO A 89 -9.48 -14.72 -4.13
C PRO A 89 -11.00 -14.72 -3.99
N ALA A 90 -11.60 -15.89 -3.73
CA ALA A 90 -13.04 -16.02 -3.50
C ALA A 90 -13.54 -15.19 -2.31
N GLN A 91 -12.70 -14.92 -1.31
CA GLN A 91 -13.04 -14.09 -0.15
C GLN A 91 -12.94 -12.58 -0.44
N TYR A 92 -12.34 -12.17 -1.56
CA TYR A 92 -12.27 -10.76 -1.94
C TYR A 92 -13.60 -10.21 -2.44
N ALA A 93 -14.52 -11.08 -2.87
CA ALA A 93 -15.86 -10.66 -3.29
C ALA A 93 -16.79 -10.38 -2.08
N PHE A 94 -16.51 -11.02 -0.94
CA PHE A 94 -17.23 -10.84 0.32
C PHE A 94 -16.31 -10.15 1.34
N LEU A 95 -15.86 -8.93 1.01
CA LEU A 95 -15.10 -8.12 1.95
C LEU A 95 -16.07 -7.51 2.98
N GLY A 96 -16.42 -8.27 4.02
CA GLY A 96 -17.10 -7.76 5.22
C GLY A 96 -16.22 -6.81 6.07
N MET A 97 -15.44 -5.95 5.42
CA MET A 97 -14.48 -5.03 6.01
C MET A 97 -15.04 -3.61 5.90
N ARG A 98 -15.44 -2.99 7.03
CA ARG A 98 -15.65 -1.52 7.24
C ARG A 98 -15.63 -0.71 5.94
N GLU A 99 -16.68 -0.86 5.14
CA GLU A 99 -16.65 -0.76 3.66
C GLU A 99 -16.40 0.64 3.09
N ASN A 100 -16.36 1.68 3.91
CA ASN A 100 -16.33 3.03 3.36
C ASN A 100 -14.93 3.48 2.93
N ILE A 101 -13.83 3.13 3.60
CA ILE A 101 -12.56 3.85 3.36
C ILE A 101 -11.89 3.45 2.03
N TYR A 102 -11.76 2.15 1.74
CA TYR A 102 -11.08 1.70 0.51
C TYR A 102 -11.92 1.96 -0.74
N ILE A 103 -13.24 1.78 -0.65
CA ILE A 103 -14.17 2.10 -1.74
C ILE A 103 -14.17 3.61 -1.98
N VAL A 104 -14.22 4.44 -0.93
CA VAL A 104 -14.13 5.90 -1.07
C VAL A 104 -12.78 6.31 -1.64
N ALA A 105 -11.66 5.72 -1.21
CA ALA A 105 -10.35 6.01 -1.78
C ALA A 105 -10.28 5.65 -3.27
N ALA A 106 -10.85 4.50 -3.66
CA ALA A 106 -10.94 4.10 -5.06
C ALA A 106 -11.86 5.02 -5.87
N LEU A 107 -13.02 5.41 -5.33
CA LEU A 107 -13.96 6.33 -5.95
C LEU A 107 -13.39 7.75 -6.08
N LEU A 108 -12.66 8.24 -5.08
CA LEU A 108 -11.96 9.52 -5.12
C LEU A 108 -10.85 9.49 -6.17
N MET A 109 -10.06 8.42 -6.21
CA MET A 109 -9.04 8.24 -7.24
C MET A 109 -9.68 8.22 -8.64
N ALA A 110 -10.77 7.47 -8.82
CA ALA A 110 -11.50 7.43 -10.07
C ALA A 110 -12.08 8.80 -10.45
N LEU A 111 -12.69 9.53 -9.50
CA LEU A 111 -13.22 10.88 -9.71
C LEU A 111 -12.13 11.86 -10.16
N VAL A 112 -10.97 11.84 -9.50
CA VAL A 112 -9.82 12.71 -9.85
C VAL A 112 -9.32 12.35 -11.25
N LEU A 113 -9.18 11.07 -11.57
CA LEU A 113 -8.78 10.62 -12.90
C LEU A 113 -9.80 11.03 -13.97
N ILE A 114 -11.10 10.86 -13.71
CA ILE A 114 -12.17 11.26 -14.63
C ILE A 114 -12.16 12.78 -14.82
N ALA A 115 -12.02 13.57 -13.75
CA ALA A 115 -11.93 15.03 -13.82
C ALA A 115 -10.71 15.46 -14.65
N TYR A 116 -9.54 14.86 -14.41
CA TYR A 116 -8.33 15.12 -15.18
C TYR A 116 -8.49 14.79 -16.67
N LEU A 117 -9.08 13.64 -16.99
CA LEU A 117 -9.33 13.23 -18.37
C LEU A 117 -10.37 14.15 -19.04
N PHE A 118 -11.44 14.51 -18.33
CA PHE A 118 -12.46 15.43 -18.83
C PHE A 118 -11.87 16.80 -19.14
N GLU A 119 -11.05 17.35 -18.24
CA GLU A 119 -10.35 18.62 -18.44
C GLU A 119 -9.39 18.57 -19.63
N THR A 120 -8.61 17.49 -19.74
CA THR A 120 -7.56 17.35 -20.76
C THR A 120 -8.15 17.19 -22.17
N TYR A 121 -9.20 16.37 -22.30
CA TYR A 121 -9.70 15.91 -23.60
C TYR A 121 -11.04 16.53 -24.00
N ILE A 122 -11.96 16.75 -23.05
CA ILE A 122 -13.36 17.08 -23.36
C ILE A 122 -13.61 18.60 -23.21
N TRP A 123 -12.97 19.26 -22.25
CA TRP A 123 -13.22 20.67 -21.94
C TRP A 123 -13.08 21.61 -23.14
N LYS A 124 -12.15 21.31 -24.06
CA LYS A 124 -11.90 22.06 -25.30
C LYS A 124 -13.13 22.19 -26.20
N TYR A 125 -14.08 21.24 -26.11
CA TYR A 125 -15.30 21.21 -26.92
C TYR A 125 -16.53 21.80 -26.22
N VAL A 126 -16.46 21.98 -24.90
CA VAL A 126 -17.61 22.42 -24.09
C VAL A 126 -17.67 23.95 -24.01
N SER A 127 -16.54 24.59 -23.70
CA SER A 127 -16.48 26.06 -23.63
C SER A 127 -15.05 26.56 -23.78
N ARG A 128 -14.90 27.61 -24.56
CA ARG A 128 -13.63 28.36 -24.70
C ARG A 128 -13.51 29.50 -23.69
N ASN A 129 -14.56 29.76 -22.90
CA ASN A 129 -14.59 30.83 -21.91
C ASN A 129 -13.91 30.40 -20.61
N ILE A 130 -12.87 31.15 -20.20
CA ILE A 130 -12.11 30.90 -18.98
C ILE A 130 -12.96 30.97 -17.70
N TYR A 131 -13.98 31.83 -17.67
CA TYR A 131 -14.86 31.97 -16.50
C TYR A 131 -15.71 30.72 -16.27
N THR A 132 -16.21 30.09 -17.34
CA THR A 132 -16.98 28.84 -17.23
C THR A 132 -16.12 27.67 -16.74
N ARG A 133 -14.82 27.68 -17.06
CA ARG A 133 -13.85 26.68 -16.60
C ARG A 133 -13.61 26.80 -15.11
N PHE A 134 -13.33 28.03 -14.67
CA PHE A 134 -13.06 28.32 -13.27
C PHE A 134 -14.24 27.92 -12.36
N VAL A 135 -15.48 28.19 -12.80
CA VAL A 135 -16.69 27.79 -12.06
C VAL A 135 -16.81 26.26 -11.96
N PHE A 136 -16.59 25.53 -13.06
CA PHE A 136 -16.71 24.07 -13.06
C PHE A 136 -15.65 23.38 -12.20
N GLU A 137 -14.39 23.82 -12.31
CA GLU A 137 -13.29 23.32 -11.47
C GLU A 137 -13.58 23.58 -9.98
N THR A 138 -14.02 24.79 -9.64
CA THR A 138 -14.33 25.15 -8.25
C THR A 138 -15.46 24.30 -7.68
N VAL A 139 -16.52 24.04 -8.45
CA VAL A 139 -17.63 23.17 -8.04
C VAL A 139 -17.15 21.71 -7.88
N GLY A 140 -16.36 21.21 -8.83
CA GLY A 140 -15.79 19.86 -8.77
C GLY A 140 -14.91 19.63 -7.55
N TYR A 141 -13.99 20.57 -7.27
CA TYR A 141 -13.12 20.50 -6.09
C TYR A 141 -13.91 20.64 -4.79
N THR A 142 -14.91 21.51 -4.73
CA THR A 142 -15.79 21.65 -3.56
C THR A 142 -16.53 20.34 -3.28
N PHE A 143 -17.08 19.70 -4.31
CA PHE A 143 -17.78 18.43 -4.15
C PHE A 143 -16.83 17.29 -3.71
N ALA A 144 -15.65 17.20 -4.32
CA ALA A 144 -14.63 16.23 -3.90
C ALA A 144 -14.20 16.44 -2.44
N PHE A 145 -14.02 17.69 -2.02
CA PHE A 145 -13.69 18.05 -0.65
C PHE A 145 -14.80 17.67 0.35
N LEU A 146 -16.07 17.89 0.00
CA LEU A 146 -17.20 17.47 0.83
C LEU A 146 -17.30 15.95 0.96
N ILE A 147 -17.05 15.19 -0.11
CA ILE A 147 -16.96 13.73 -0.06
C ILE A 147 -15.85 13.31 0.90
N VAL A 148 -14.67 13.91 0.79
CA VAL A 148 -13.55 13.65 1.70
C VAL A 148 -13.98 13.85 3.15
N ILE A 149 -14.61 14.98 3.50
CA ILE A 149 -15.04 15.25 4.89
C ILE A 149 -16.12 14.29 5.38
N ILE A 150 -17.14 13.99 4.56
CA ILE A 150 -18.27 13.15 4.97
C ILE A 150 -17.82 11.70 5.22
N PHE A 151 -16.88 11.21 4.41
CA PHE A 151 -16.47 9.80 4.43
C PHE A 151 -15.18 9.54 5.21
N LEU A 152 -14.21 10.47 5.23
CA LEU A 152 -13.10 10.42 6.17
C LEU A 152 -13.56 11.03 7.50
N ARG A 153 -14.24 10.21 8.31
CA ARG A 153 -14.35 10.53 9.74
C ARG A 153 -12.92 10.57 10.31
N PRO A 154 -12.56 11.61 11.08
CA PRO A 154 -11.31 11.59 11.82
C PRO A 154 -11.35 10.39 12.77
N VAL A 155 -10.59 9.34 12.46
CA VAL A 155 -10.32 8.28 13.44
C VAL A 155 -9.20 8.83 14.31
N SER A 156 -9.55 9.66 15.28
CA SER A 156 -8.59 10.13 16.27
C SER A 156 -8.31 8.99 17.25
N GLN A 157 -7.31 8.16 16.94
CA GLN A 157 -6.56 7.44 17.97
C GLN A 157 -5.07 7.47 17.61
N PHE A 158 -4.37 8.44 18.18
CA PHE A 158 -2.91 8.40 18.22
C PHE A 158 -2.48 7.09 18.92
N ILE A 159 -1.50 6.40 18.33
CA ILE A 159 -0.98 5.09 18.78
C ILE A 159 -0.48 5.12 20.25
N TYR A 160 -0.16 6.32 20.78
CA TYR A 160 0.33 6.54 22.15
C TYR A 160 -0.74 6.65 23.25
N PHE A 161 -1.99 6.26 23.02
CA PHE A 161 -3.02 6.23 24.08
C PHE A 161 -3.74 4.88 24.16
N GLN A 162 -3.10 3.82 23.68
CA GLN A 162 -3.63 2.45 23.66
C GLN A 162 -3.00 1.58 24.76
N PHE A 163 -2.75 2.17 25.94
CA PHE A 163 -2.26 1.46 27.13
C PHE A 163 -3.20 1.68 28.31
#